data_AF-A0A1S4CL83-F1
#
_entry.id   AF-A0A1S4CL83-F1
#
_cell.length_a   1.000
_cell.length_b   1.000
_cell.length_c   1.000
_cell.angle_alpha   90.00
_cell.angle_beta   90.00
_cell.angle_gamma   90.00
#
_symmetry.space_group_name_H-M   'P 1'
#
loop_
_entity.id
_entity.type
_entity.pdbx_description
1 polymer ?
#
loop_
_entity_poly.entity_id
_entity_poly.type
_entity_poly.pdbx_seq_one_letter_code
_entity_poly.pdbx_strand_id
1 'polypeptide(L)'
;MILRDEKQRLWPVQVGPVGHQFSITRGWRQFREANNVQVGDTYKFELIDNGTIPVAHFHCKYLGRMSSIRVVIDNVKKQLVIGKENEHRRI
;
A
#
# COMPACT_ATOMS: atom_id res chain seq x y z
N MET A 1 10.15 -2.60 -12.96
CA MET A 1 9.73 -1.81 -11.78
C MET A 1 9.42 -2.78 -10.65
N ILE A 2 9.61 -2.37 -9.40
CA ILE A 2 9.26 -3.18 -8.24
C ILE A 2 8.14 -2.46 -7.48
N LEU A 3 7.05 -3.16 -7.16
CA LEU A 3 6.07 -2.67 -6.19
C LEU A 3 6.45 -3.18 -4.80
N ARG A 4 6.41 -2.30 -3.80
CA ARG A 4 6.56 -2.67 -2.40
C ARG A 4 5.23 -2.49 -1.70
N ASP A 5 4.69 -3.56 -1.12
CA ASP A 5 3.44 -3.48 -0.37
C ASP A 5 3.62 -3.08 1.09
N GLU A 6 2.51 -2.89 1.81
CA GLU A 6 2.52 -2.50 3.22
C GLU A 6 3.18 -3.55 4.12
N LYS A 7 3.18 -4.82 3.71
CA LYS A 7 3.86 -5.94 4.37
C LYS A 7 5.34 -6.01 4.00
N GLN A 8 5.86 -5.01 3.29
CA GLN A 8 7.24 -4.90 2.83
C GLN A 8 7.65 -5.98 1.81
N ARG A 9 6.68 -6.69 1.21
CA ARG A 9 6.96 -7.66 0.16
C ARG A 9 7.25 -6.93 -1.15
N LEU A 10 8.22 -7.46 -1.89
CA LEU A 10 8.64 -6.92 -3.18
C LEU A 10 8.00 -7.73 -4.30
N TRP A 11 7.37 -7.03 -5.23
CA TRP A 11 6.65 -7.60 -6.36
C TRP A 11 7.27 -7.10 -7.66
N PRO A 12 8.05 -7.94 -8.35
CA PRO A 12 8.53 -7.62 -9.68
C PRO A 12 7.34 -7.49 -10.62
N VAL A 13 7.22 -6.34 -11.28
CA VAL A 13 6.16 -6.09 -12.25
C VAL A 13 6.74 -5.57 -13.56
N GLN A 14 6.05 -5.91 -14.65
CA GLN A 14 6.32 -5.34 -15.97
C GLN A 14 5.32 -4.24 -16.24
N VAL A 15 5.83 -3.10 -16.68
CA VAL A 15 5.03 -1.97 -17.15
C VAL A 15 5.31 -1.75 -18.62
N GLY A 16 4.28 -1.40 -19.36
CA GLY A 16 4.37 -1.20 -20.80
C GLY A 16 3.14 -0.49 -21.36
N PRO A 17 3.20 -0.08 -22.63
CA PRO A 17 2.08 0.55 -23.30
C PRO A 17 0.93 -0.45 -23.48
N VAL A 18 -0.29 0.02 -23.21
CA VAL A 18 -1.56 -0.66 -23.47
C VAL A 18 -2.46 0.36 -24.16
N GLY A 19 -2.48 0.31 -25.50
CA GLY A 19 -3.08 1.37 -26.31
C GLY A 19 -2.38 2.71 -26.09
N HIS A 20 -3.15 3.74 -25.73
CA HIS A 20 -2.63 5.08 -25.42
C HIS A 20 -2.22 5.27 -23.96
N GLN A 21 -2.30 4.23 -23.13
CA GLN A 21 -1.99 4.29 -21.70
C GLN A 21 -0.73 3.48 -21.37
N PHE A 22 -0.13 3.76 -20.22
CA PHE A 22 0.93 2.93 -19.65
C PHE A 22 0.36 2.15 -18.47
N SER A 23 0.54 0.84 -18.45
CA SER A 23 -0.10 -0.04 -17.46
C SER A 23 0.85 -1.14 -16.99
N ILE A 24 0.54 -1.72 -15.84
CA ILE A 24 1.21 -2.94 -15.37
C ILE A 24 0.69 -4.11 -16.19
N THR A 25 1.51 -4.60 -17.11
CA THR A 25 1.13 -5.66 -18.05
C THR A 25 1.34 -7.06 -17.46
N ARG A 26 2.26 -7.22 -16.50
CA ARG A 26 2.48 -8.49 -15.78
C ARG A 26 2.71 -8.26 -14.29
N GLY A 27 2.26 -9.23 -13.47
CA GLY A 27 2.39 -9.23 -12.01
C GLY A 27 1.26 -8.49 -11.27
N TRP A 28 0.43 -7.73 -11.97
CA TRP A 28 -0.69 -6.99 -11.35
C TRP A 28 -1.71 -7.90 -10.67
N ARG A 29 -2.11 -9.00 -11.34
CA ARG A 29 -3.11 -9.93 -10.80
C ARG A 29 -2.64 -10.57 -9.49
N GLN A 30 -1.41 -11.07 -9.46
CA GLN A 30 -0.82 -11.68 -8.28
C GLN A 30 -0.68 -10.66 -7.14
N PHE A 31 -0.23 -9.45 -7.47
CA PHE A 31 -0.11 -8.35 -6.52
C PHE A 31 -1.46 -8.00 -5.86
N ARG A 32 -2.52 -7.81 -6.66
CA ARG A 32 -3.84 -7.42 -6.14
C ARG A 32 -4.48 -8.53 -5.31
N GLU A 33 -4.35 -9.80 -5.72
CA GLU A 33 -4.88 -10.95 -4.97
C GLU A 33 -4.19 -11.05 -3.61
N ALA A 34 -2.85 -10.95 -3.58
CA ALA A 34 -2.06 -11.04 -2.36
C ALA A 34 -2.23 -9.85 -1.39
N ASN A 35 -2.72 -8.72 -1.89
CA ASN A 35 -3.02 -7.51 -1.10
C ASN A 35 -4.53 -7.28 -0.92
N ASN A 36 -5.38 -8.22 -1.38
CA ASN A 36 -6.83 -8.14 -1.32
C ASN A 36 -7.41 -6.83 -1.88
N VAL A 37 -6.85 -6.35 -2.99
CA VAL A 37 -7.28 -5.10 -3.65
C VAL A 37 -8.47 -5.37 -4.56
N GLN A 38 -9.62 -4.80 -4.19
CA GLN A 38 -10.91 -4.98 -4.83
C GLN A 38 -11.33 -3.74 -5.63
N VAL A 39 -12.35 -3.91 -6.46
CA VAL A 39 -12.95 -2.77 -7.17
C VAL A 39 -13.61 -1.85 -6.15
N GLY A 40 -13.34 -0.55 -6.24
CA GLY A 40 -13.81 0.46 -5.29
C GLY A 40 -12.80 0.81 -4.20
N ASP A 41 -11.72 0.03 -4.03
CA ASP A 41 -10.64 0.39 -3.11
C ASP A 41 -9.87 1.60 -3.64
N THR A 42 -9.54 2.51 -2.72
CA THR A 42 -8.66 3.64 -3.02
C THR A 42 -7.25 3.32 -2.56
N TYR A 43 -6.31 3.33 -3.49
CA TYR A 43 -4.89 3.16 -3.22
C TYR A 43 -4.08 4.26 -3.89
N LYS A 44 -2.86 4.46 -3.41
CA LYS A 44 -1.85 5.33 -4.05
C LYS A 44 -0.54 4.56 -4.21
N PHE A 45 0.22 4.95 -5.23
CA PHE A 45 1.61 4.55 -5.39
C PHE A 45 2.50 5.77 -5.19
N GLU A 46 3.51 5.62 -4.35
CA GLU A 46 4.57 6.61 -4.18
C GLU A 46 5.81 6.09 -4.89
N LEU A 47 6.20 6.75 -5.99
CA LEU A 47 7.38 6.39 -6.74
C LEU A 47 8.62 6.96 -6.04
N ILE A 48 9.56 6.08 -5.71
CA ILE A 48 10.86 6.45 -5.18
C ILE A 48 11.86 6.34 -6.32
N ASP A 49 12.42 7.49 -6.71
CA ASP A 49 13.56 7.56 -7.60
C ASP A 49 14.84 7.66 -6.76
N ASN A 50 15.71 6.67 -6.90
CA ASN A 50 17.00 6.60 -6.26
C ASN A 50 18.13 6.38 -7.29
N GLY A 51 17.87 6.66 -8.58
CA GLY A 51 18.81 6.40 -9.67
C GLY A 51 19.04 4.92 -9.97
N THR A 52 18.26 4.01 -9.40
CA THR A 52 18.33 2.56 -9.65
C THR A 52 17.00 2.04 -10.22
N ILE A 53 16.69 0.75 -10.04
CA ILE A 53 15.41 0.18 -10.47
C ILE A 53 14.29 0.93 -9.74
N PRO A 54 13.33 1.56 -10.45
CA PRO A 54 12.26 2.29 -9.81
C PRO A 54 11.43 1.39 -8.89
N VAL A 55 11.21 1.87 -7.66
CA VAL A 55 10.38 1.21 -6.65
C VAL A 55 9.16 2.08 -6.37
N ALA A 56 7.97 1.51 -6.46
CA ALA A 56 6.74 2.18 -6.07
C ALA A 56 6.20 1.57 -4.78
N HIS A 57 6.10 2.39 -3.73
CA HIS A 57 5.47 2.01 -2.49
C HIS A 57 3.95 2.06 -2.63
N PHE A 58 3.30 0.94 -2.39
CA PHE A 58 1.85 0.82 -2.41
C PHE A 58 1.27 1.13 -1.03
N HIS A 59 0.29 2.03 -1.03
CA HIS A 59 -0.49 2.35 0.16
C HIS A 59 -1.97 2.17 -0.15
N CYS A 60 -2.63 1.27 0.58
CA CYS A 60 -4.06 1.06 0.46
C CYS A 60 -4.76 1.78 1.61
N LYS A 61 -5.55 2.81 1.31
CA LYS A 61 -6.41 3.40 2.33
C LYS A 61 -7.63 2.49 2.45
N TYR A 62 -7.75 1.76 3.56
CA TYR A 62 -8.95 0.97 3.91
C TYR A 62 -10.16 1.86 4.23
N LEU A 63 -10.45 2.87 3.40
CA LEU A 63 -11.50 3.86 3.63
C LEU A 63 -12.80 3.56 2.87
N GLY A 64 -12.88 2.47 2.09
CA GLY A 64 -14.02 2.18 1.21
C GLY A 64 -15.12 1.29 1.79
N ARG A 65 -14.93 0.67 2.95
CA ARG A 65 -15.93 -0.20 3.57
C ARG A 65 -15.58 -0.31 5.02
N MET A 66 -16.55 -0.32 5.93
CA MET A 66 -16.32 -0.65 7.33
C MET A 66 -15.43 -1.89 7.36
N SER A 67 -14.14 -1.69 7.63
CA SER A 67 -13.21 -2.78 7.84
C SER A 67 -13.85 -3.66 8.90
N SER A 68 -13.74 -4.99 8.79
CA SER A 68 -14.17 -5.89 9.87
C SER A 68 -13.80 -5.26 11.20
N ILE A 69 -14.71 -5.25 12.19
CA ILE A 69 -14.52 -4.61 13.51
C ILE A 69 -13.10 -4.85 14.05
N ARG A 70 -12.53 -6.03 13.80
CA ARG A 70 -11.15 -6.40 14.10
C ARG A 70 -10.11 -5.39 13.56
N VAL A 71 -10.15 -5.03 12.29
CA VAL A 71 -9.21 -4.08 11.65
C VAL A 71 -9.38 -2.67 12.19
N VAL A 72 -10.62 -2.25 12.46
CA VAL A 72 -10.89 -0.96 13.11
C VAL A 72 -10.29 -0.95 14.52
N ILE A 73 -10.50 -2.02 15.28
CA ILE A 73 -9.92 -2.18 16.63
C ILE A 73 -8.38 -2.17 16.56
N ASP A 74 -7.77 -2.87 15.61
CA ASP A 74 -6.32 -2.92 15.47
C ASP A 74 -5.73 -1.55 15.11
N ASN A 75 -6.43 -0.78 14.26
CA ASN A 75 -6.03 0.58 13.91
C ASN A 75 -6.20 1.55 15.10
N VAL A 76 -7.32 1.47 15.84
CA VAL A 76 -7.56 2.25 17.06
C VAL A 76 -6.52 1.93 18.13
N LYS A 77 -6.20 0.64 18.33
CA LYS A 77 -5.14 0.21 19.25
C LYS A 77 -3.78 0.78 18.85
N LYS A 78 -3.42 0.74 17.56
CA LYS A 78 -2.18 1.37 17.07
C LYS A 78 -2.14 2.87 17.38
N GLN A 79 -3.24 3.59 17.17
CA GLN A 79 -3.31 5.02 17.48
C GLN A 79 -3.18 5.29 18.99
N LEU A 80 -3.79 4.47 19.84
CA LEU A 80 -3.66 4.59 21.29
C LEU A 80 -2.23 4.31 21.78
N VAL A 81 -1.54 3.33 21.20
CA VAL A 81 -0.13 3.02 21.51
C VAL A 81 0.77 4.20 21.12
N ILE A 82 0.58 4.77 19.92
CA ILE A 82 1.33 5.94 19.45
C ILE A 82 1.00 7.18 20.31
N GLY A 83 -0.25 7.36 20.72
CA GLY A 83 -0.68 8.47 21.58
C GLY A 83 -0.05 8.43 22.97
N LYS A 84 0.09 7.23 23.56
CA LYS A 84 0.70 7.03 24.90
C LYS A 84 2.20 7.28 24.91
N GLU A 85 2.90 6.98 23.81
CA GLU A 85 4.35 7.16 23.72
C GLU A 85 4.76 8.64 23.57
N ASN A 86 3.84 9.50 23.10
CA ASN A 86 4.08 10.93 22.95
C ASN A 86 3.85 11.76 24.24
N GLU A 87 3.30 11.17 25.31
CA GLU A 87 3.08 11.85 26.60
C GLU A 87 4.38 11.96 27.43
N HIS A 88 5.36 11.08 27.21
CA HIS A 88 6.61 11.04 27.99
C HIS A 88 7.76 11.88 27.40
N ARG A 89 7.56 12.57 26.27
CA ARG A 89 8.57 13.44 25.62
C ARG A 89 8.30 14.94 25.77
N ARG A 90 7.41 15.35 26.68
CA ARG A 90 7.23 16.75 27.07
C ARG A 90 7.70 16.96 28.51
N ILE A 91 9.02 16.93 28.70
CA ILE A 91 9.70 17.61 29.83
C ILE A 91 11.00 18.17 29.30
#